data_AF-A0A011PAP5-F1
#
_entry.id   AF-A0A011PAP5-F1
#
_cell.length_a   1.000
_cell.length_b   1.000
_cell.length_c   1.000
_cell.angle_alpha   90.00
_cell.angle_beta   90.00
_cell.angle_gamma   90.00
#
_symmetry.space_group_name_H-M   'P 1'
#
loop_
_entity.id
_entity.type
_entity.pdbx_description
1 polymer ?
#
loop_
_entity_poly.entity_id
_entity_poly.type
_entity_poly.pdbx_seq_one_letter_code
_entity_poly.pdbx_strand_id
1 'polypeptide(L)'
;MAIKTVNALSHYTDWTVGHVHSGALGWVAMISIGSIYYLIPRLFGKSEMFSVKLITVHFWVATIGVVLYIASMWISGVMQGLMWRAVNADGTLTYSFVESVKASYPFWAIRFLGGVLFLAGMLVMAYNMLKTIAGGRSVDDARVLVPAAHHA
;
A
#
# COMPACT_ATOMS: atom_id res chain seq x y z
N MET A 1 4.12 -16.51 -4.09
CA MET A 1 4.24 -17.47 -2.97
C MET A 1 3.42 -18.76 -3.18
N ALA A 2 3.07 -19.12 -4.42
CA ALA A 2 2.23 -20.30 -4.71
C ALA A 2 3.04 -21.57 -5.09
N ILE A 3 4.32 -21.41 -5.43
CA ILE A 3 5.23 -22.54 -5.68
C ILE A 3 5.54 -23.19 -4.32
N LYS A 4 5.36 -24.50 -4.20
CA LYS A 4 5.46 -25.24 -2.92
C LYS A 4 6.75 -24.95 -2.13
N THR A 5 7.90 -24.94 -2.81
CA THR A 5 9.20 -24.68 -2.17
C THR A 5 9.34 -23.24 -1.66
N VAL A 6 8.74 -22.27 -2.34
CA VAL A 6 8.68 -20.88 -1.87
C VAL A 6 7.69 -20.76 -0.71
N ASN A 7 6.53 -21.41 -0.83
CA ASN A 7 5.49 -21.40 0.20
C ASN A 7 5.98 -22.03 1.52
N ALA A 8 6.82 -23.07 1.44
CA ALA A 8 7.45 -23.68 2.61
C ALA A 8 8.30 -22.70 3.44
N LEU A 9 8.73 -21.57 2.86
CA LEU A 9 9.43 -20.50 3.58
C LEU A 9 8.51 -19.31 3.89
N SER A 10 7.58 -18.96 3.00
CA SER A 10 6.75 -17.75 3.14
C SER A 10 5.48 -17.96 3.98
N HIS A 11 5.01 -19.20 4.12
CA HIS A 11 3.78 -19.50 4.82
C HIS A 11 3.92 -19.22 6.32
N TYR A 12 2.90 -18.63 6.92
CA TYR A 12 2.89 -18.13 8.31
C TYR A 12 3.90 -17.03 8.67
N THR A 13 4.73 -16.56 7.72
CA THR A 13 5.66 -15.46 7.98
C THR A 13 5.08 -14.12 7.56
N ASP A 14 5.70 -13.04 8.02
CA ASP A 14 5.40 -11.66 7.63
C ASP A 14 5.55 -11.42 6.12
N TRP A 15 6.18 -12.34 5.35
CA TRP A 15 6.26 -12.21 3.90
C TRP A 15 4.86 -12.20 3.26
N THR A 16 3.94 -13.00 3.80
CA THR A 16 2.54 -12.98 3.33
C THR A 16 1.90 -11.61 3.55
N VAL A 17 2.15 -10.99 4.70
CA VAL A 17 1.66 -9.63 5.00
C VAL A 17 2.29 -8.60 4.06
N GLY A 18 3.58 -8.73 3.77
CA GLY A 18 4.30 -7.91 2.80
C GLY A 18 3.67 -7.99 1.41
N HIS A 19 3.41 -9.20 0.91
CA HIS A 19 2.73 -9.42 -0.38
C HIS A 19 1.34 -8.78 -0.42
N VAL A 20 0.54 -8.98 0.63
CA VAL A 20 -0.80 -8.39 0.74
C VAL A 20 -0.72 -6.87 0.65
N HIS A 21 0.17 -6.22 1.38
CA HIS A 21 0.28 -4.77 1.37
C HIS A 21 0.96 -4.22 0.11
N SER A 22 1.82 -4.99 -0.57
CA SER A 22 2.28 -4.64 -1.92
C SER A 22 1.09 -4.50 -2.88
N GLY A 23 0.14 -5.43 -2.83
CA GLY A 23 -1.06 -5.36 -3.66
C GLY A 23 -2.08 -4.33 -3.15
N ALA A 24 -2.39 -4.34 -1.86
CA ALA A 24 -3.41 -3.48 -1.28
C ALA A 24 -3.02 -2.00 -1.33
N LEU A 25 -1.82 -1.66 -0.87
CA LEU A 25 -1.36 -0.27 -0.85
C LEU A 25 -0.70 0.13 -2.17
N GLY A 26 0.23 -0.68 -2.68
CA GLY A 26 1.00 -0.34 -3.88
C GLY A 26 0.21 -0.41 -5.19
N TRP A 27 -0.85 -1.23 -5.25
CA TRP A 27 -1.70 -1.36 -6.43
C TRP A 27 -3.10 -0.78 -6.20
N VAL A 28 -3.94 -1.43 -5.38
CA VAL A 28 -5.37 -1.10 -5.24
C VAL A 28 -5.55 0.33 -4.76
N ALA A 29 -4.89 0.73 -3.67
CA ALA A 29 -5.03 2.08 -3.17
C ALA A 29 -4.50 3.13 -4.15
N MET A 30 -3.31 2.92 -4.74
CA MET A 30 -2.70 3.88 -5.67
C MET A 30 -3.57 4.13 -6.92
N ILE A 31 -4.11 3.07 -7.55
CA ILE A 31 -4.98 3.26 -8.72
C ILE A 31 -6.28 3.98 -8.34
N SER A 32 -6.91 3.58 -7.22
CA SER A 32 -8.13 4.22 -6.74
C SER A 32 -7.91 5.70 -6.39
N ILE A 33 -6.81 6.02 -5.71
CA ILE A 33 -6.42 7.41 -5.38
C ILE A 33 -6.25 8.24 -6.67
N GLY A 34 -5.52 7.71 -7.66
CA GLY A 34 -5.34 8.37 -8.95
C GLY A 34 -6.66 8.61 -9.69
N SER A 35 -7.54 7.61 -9.73
CA SER A 35 -8.88 7.74 -10.32
C SER A 35 -9.72 8.78 -9.61
N ILE A 36 -9.68 8.84 -8.27
CA ILE A 36 -10.41 9.85 -7.49
C ILE A 36 -9.86 11.26 -7.78
N TYR A 37 -8.54 11.44 -7.82
CA TYR A 37 -7.95 12.73 -8.17
C TYR A 37 -8.31 13.20 -9.58
N TYR A 38 -8.55 12.27 -10.50
CA TYR A 38 -9.04 12.59 -11.83
C TYR A 38 -10.53 12.96 -11.84
N LEU A 39 -11.37 12.19 -11.15
CA LEU A 39 -12.82 12.31 -11.20
C LEU A 39 -13.38 13.48 -10.38
N ILE A 40 -12.88 13.68 -9.16
CA ILE A 40 -13.42 14.68 -8.24
C ILE A 40 -13.53 16.08 -8.85
N PRO A 41 -12.48 16.68 -9.47
CA PRO A 41 -12.63 18.03 -10.00
C PRO A 41 -13.71 18.11 -11.09
N ARG A 42 -13.84 17.08 -11.95
CA ARG A 42 -14.84 17.02 -13.02
C ARG A 42 -16.27 16.96 -12.49
N LEU A 43 -16.49 16.22 -11.41
CA LEU A 43 -17.81 16.13 -10.75
C LEU A 43 -18.23 17.45 -10.09
N PHE A 44 -17.27 18.31 -9.75
CA PHE A 44 -17.49 19.61 -9.11
C PHE A 44 -17.19 20.80 -10.04
N GLY A 45 -17.18 20.57 -11.36
CA GLY A 45 -17.10 21.63 -12.37
C GLY A 45 -15.73 22.32 -12.45
N LYS A 46 -14.68 21.66 -12.01
CA LYS A 46 -13.30 22.16 -12.01
C LYS A 46 -12.45 21.44 -13.06
N SER A 47 -11.51 22.18 -13.64
CA SER A 47 -10.51 21.63 -14.56
C SER A 47 -9.49 20.72 -13.84
N GLU A 48 -9.18 21.03 -12.58
CA GLU A 48 -8.18 20.33 -11.78
C GLU A 48 -8.50 20.36 -10.27
N MET A 49 -7.79 19.53 -9.51
CA MET A 49 -7.83 19.52 -8.04
C MET A 49 -7.33 20.84 -7.47
N PHE A 50 -7.74 21.17 -6.24
CA PHE A 50 -7.35 22.41 -5.54
C PHE A 50 -5.84 22.66 -5.53
N SER A 51 -5.03 21.62 -5.36
CA SER A 51 -3.58 21.72 -5.47
C SER A 51 -2.95 20.45 -6.06
N VAL A 52 -2.35 20.56 -7.23
CA VAL A 52 -1.54 19.50 -7.85
C VAL A 52 -0.28 19.22 -7.04
N LYS A 53 0.30 20.24 -6.38
CA LYS A 53 1.46 20.07 -5.50
C LYS A 53 1.16 19.14 -4.32
N LEU A 54 -0.05 19.22 -3.76
CA LEU A 54 -0.48 18.31 -2.69
C LEU A 54 -0.66 16.87 -3.19
N ILE A 55 -1.03 16.67 -4.45
CA ILE A 55 -1.04 15.33 -5.07
C ILE A 55 0.38 14.78 -5.13
N THR A 56 1.36 15.59 -5.55
CA THR A 56 2.78 15.18 -5.58
C THR A 56 3.29 14.84 -4.17
N VAL A 57 2.94 15.64 -3.15
CA VAL A 57 3.30 15.34 -1.76
C VAL A 57 2.65 14.03 -1.30
N HIS A 58 1.36 13.85 -1.55
CA HIS A 58 0.67 12.60 -1.23
C HIS A 58 1.34 11.41 -1.92
N PHE A 59 1.64 11.52 -3.21
CA PHE A 59 2.32 10.47 -3.98
C PHE A 59 3.63 10.04 -3.31
N TRP A 60 4.50 10.99 -2.96
CA TRP A 60 5.80 10.66 -2.36
C TRP A 60 5.67 10.09 -0.95
N VAL A 61 4.82 10.69 -0.12
CA VAL A 61 4.60 10.22 1.27
C VAL A 61 4.01 8.82 1.27
N ALA A 62 3.01 8.55 0.42
CA ALA A 62 2.43 7.23 0.26
C ALA A 62 3.45 6.23 -0.31
N THR A 63 4.20 6.59 -1.35
CA THR A 63 5.21 5.71 -1.97
C THR A 63 6.29 5.30 -0.99
N ILE A 64 6.84 6.25 -0.23
CA ILE A 64 7.85 5.96 0.80
C ILE A 64 7.24 5.06 1.89
N GLY A 65 6.01 5.34 2.32
CA GLY A 65 5.29 4.50 3.28
C GLY A 65 5.13 3.06 2.81
N VAL A 66 4.71 2.86 1.56
CA VAL A 66 4.56 1.54 0.93
C VAL A 66 5.91 0.82 0.84
N VAL A 67 6.96 1.48 0.34
CA VAL A 67 8.29 0.86 0.20
C VAL A 67 8.84 0.42 1.56
N LEU A 68 8.73 1.25 2.60
CA LEU A 68 9.13 0.88 3.97
C LEU A 68 8.33 -0.31 4.51
N TYR A 69 7.02 -0.33 4.28
CA TYR A 69 6.16 -1.44 4.68
C TYR A 69 6.60 -2.74 4.01
N ILE A 70 6.76 -2.73 2.68
CA ILE A 70 7.12 -3.93 1.92
C ILE A 70 8.51 -4.43 2.31
N ALA A 71 9.50 -3.53 2.37
CA ALA A 71 10.87 -3.89 2.69
C ALA A 71 10.97 -4.54 4.09
N SER A 72 10.34 -3.95 5.10
CA SER A 72 10.34 -4.51 6.46
C SER A 72 9.68 -5.88 6.53
N MET A 73 8.57 -6.11 5.82
CA MET A 73 7.87 -7.39 5.82
C MET A 73 8.59 -8.48 5.03
N TRP A 74 9.30 -8.13 3.95
CA TRP A 74 10.17 -9.08 3.27
C TRP A 74 11.32 -9.52 4.14
N ILE A 75 12.02 -8.59 4.80
CA ILE A 75 13.15 -8.92 5.67
C ILE A 75 12.65 -9.76 6.86
N SER A 76 11.60 -9.31 7.55
CA SER A 76 11.01 -10.06 8.68
C SER A 76 10.53 -11.45 8.26
N GLY A 77 9.85 -11.55 7.11
CA GLY A 77 9.27 -12.80 6.64
C GLY A 77 10.31 -13.85 6.22
N VAL A 78 11.34 -13.43 5.50
CA VAL A 78 12.46 -14.31 5.13
C VAL A 78 13.23 -14.73 6.38
N MET A 79 13.50 -13.79 7.29
CA MET A 79 14.18 -14.07 8.55
C MET A 79 13.40 -15.07 9.40
N GLN A 80 12.10 -14.87 9.61
CA GLN A 80 11.23 -15.80 10.34
C GLN A 80 11.28 -17.20 9.72
N GLY A 81 11.08 -17.30 8.40
CA GLY A 81 11.10 -18.58 7.70
C GLY A 81 12.46 -19.29 7.83
N LEU A 82 13.56 -18.55 7.76
CA LEU A 82 14.91 -19.09 7.94
C LEU A 82 15.18 -19.53 9.39
N MET A 83 14.80 -18.72 10.38
CA MET A 83 14.99 -19.04 11.79
C MET A 83 14.16 -20.25 12.22
N TRP A 84 12.91 -20.38 11.76
CA TRP A 84 12.02 -21.49 12.14
C TRP A 84 12.45 -22.83 11.55
N ARG A 85 13.21 -22.83 10.45
CA ARG A 85 13.74 -24.05 9.84
C ARG A 85 15.24 -24.26 10.07
N ALA A 86 15.86 -23.41 10.87
CA ALA A 86 17.28 -23.50 11.16
C ALA A 86 17.53 -24.71 12.07
N VAL A 87 18.44 -25.58 11.62
CA VAL A 87 18.86 -26.77 12.35
C VAL A 87 20.37 -26.73 12.53
N ASN A 88 20.83 -27.13 13.71
CA ASN A 88 22.23 -27.30 14.04
C ASN A 88 22.79 -28.57 13.37
N ALA A 89 24.11 -28.73 13.40
CA ALA A 89 24.77 -29.91 12.84
C ALA A 89 24.34 -31.23 13.52
N ASP A 90 23.85 -31.17 14.75
CA ASP A 90 23.32 -32.31 15.52
C ASP A 90 21.81 -32.56 15.29
N GLY A 91 21.16 -31.79 14.40
CA GLY A 91 19.74 -31.91 14.07
C GLY A 91 18.78 -31.20 15.04
N THR A 92 19.28 -30.57 16.09
CA THR A 92 18.44 -29.75 16.99
C THR A 92 18.04 -28.43 16.34
N LEU A 93 16.91 -27.84 16.75
CA LEU A 93 16.49 -26.52 16.28
C LEU A 93 17.44 -25.44 16.80
N THR A 94 17.94 -24.58 15.91
CA THR A 94 18.91 -23.53 16.26
C THR A 94 18.30 -22.41 17.10
N TYR A 95 17.04 -22.05 16.82
CA TYR A 95 16.36 -20.94 17.49
C TYR A 95 15.06 -21.39 18.15
N SER A 96 14.79 -20.85 19.33
CA SER A 96 13.47 -20.84 19.93
C SER A 96 12.52 -19.92 19.16
N PHE A 97 11.22 -20.18 19.24
CA PHE A 97 10.22 -19.30 18.62
C PHE A 97 10.31 -17.86 19.15
N VAL A 98 10.56 -17.69 20.45
CA VAL A 98 10.65 -16.37 21.09
C VAL A 98 11.82 -15.54 20.54
N GLU A 99 12.93 -16.16 20.15
CA GLU A 99 14.04 -15.44 19.51
C GLU A 99 13.64 -14.87 18.15
N SER A 100 12.88 -15.63 17.34
CA SER A 100 12.36 -15.13 16.06
C SER A 100 11.39 -13.96 16.25
N VAL A 101 10.57 -13.99 17.31
CA VAL A 101 9.66 -12.89 17.67
C VAL A 101 10.45 -11.65 18.05
N LYS A 102 11.46 -11.79 18.91
CA LYS A 102 12.33 -10.67 19.31
C LYS A 102 13.05 -10.06 18.11
N ALA A 103 13.56 -10.89 17.21
CA ALA A 103 14.22 -10.43 15.99
C ALA A 103 13.27 -9.69 15.04
N SER A 104 11.96 -9.94 15.12
CA SER A 104 10.95 -9.30 14.26
C SER A 104 10.55 -7.89 14.71
N TYR A 105 10.76 -7.53 15.99
CA TYR A 105 10.32 -6.24 16.54
C TYR A 105 10.78 -4.99 15.76
N PRO A 106 12.06 -4.87 15.35
CA PRO A 106 12.50 -3.70 14.59
C PRO A 106 11.71 -3.52 13.28
N PHE A 107 11.38 -4.62 12.61
CA PHE A 107 10.62 -4.60 11.36
C PHE A 107 9.16 -4.25 11.58
N TRP A 108 8.56 -4.63 12.71
CA TRP A 108 7.21 -4.20 13.07
C TRP A 108 7.13 -2.70 13.35
N ALA A 109 8.18 -2.11 13.93
CA ALA A 109 8.26 -0.66 14.11
C ALA A 109 8.38 0.06 12.75
N ILE A 110 9.23 -0.44 11.84
CA ILE A 110 9.34 0.12 10.47
C ILE A 110 8.02 -0.02 9.71
N ARG A 111 7.35 -1.17 9.82
CA ARG A 111 6.02 -1.39 9.25
C ARG A 111 5.02 -0.36 9.74
N PHE A 112 4.97 -0.15 11.06
CA PHE A 112 4.08 0.84 11.66
C PHE A 112 4.37 2.24 11.12
N LEU A 113 5.64 2.64 11.07
CA LEU A 113 6.05 3.93 10.49
C LEU A 113 5.63 4.06 9.02
N GLY A 114 5.84 3.03 8.20
CA GLY A 114 5.39 3.01 6.81
C GLY A 114 3.88 3.18 6.67
N GLY A 115 3.11 2.51 7.54
CA GLY A 115 1.65 2.67 7.62
C GLY A 115 1.21 4.07 8.04
N VAL A 116 1.89 4.68 9.02
CA VAL A 116 1.63 6.06 9.46
C VAL A 116 1.92 7.06 8.34
N LEU A 117 3.00 6.89 7.58
CA LEU A 117 3.27 7.73 6.42
C LEU A 117 2.16 7.60 5.38
N PHE A 118 1.74 6.38 5.04
CA PHE A 118 0.63 6.18 4.12
C PHE A 118 -0.65 6.87 4.59
N LEU A 119 -1.00 6.71 5.88
CA LEU A 119 -2.15 7.37 6.49
C LEU A 119 -2.03 8.91 6.45
N ALA A 120 -0.85 9.47 6.71
CA ALA A 120 -0.61 10.90 6.57
C ALA A 120 -0.85 11.38 5.13
N GLY A 121 -0.46 10.58 4.14
CA GLY A 121 -0.81 10.80 2.74
C GLY A 121 -2.32 10.88 2.49
N MET A 122 -3.09 9.96 3.09
CA MET A 122 -4.55 9.97 3.02
C MET A 122 -5.18 11.21 3.66
N LEU A 123 -4.59 11.74 4.73
CA LEU A 123 -5.04 13.02 5.33
C LEU A 123 -4.77 14.20 4.39
N VAL A 124 -3.62 14.23 3.70
CA VAL A 124 -3.32 15.23 2.66
C VAL A 124 -4.33 15.13 1.52
N MET A 125 -4.68 13.92 1.09
CA MET A 125 -5.73 13.69 0.09
C MET A 125 -7.08 14.22 0.54
N ALA A 126 -7.52 13.86 1.74
CA ALA A 126 -8.80 14.30 2.29
C ALA A 126 -8.88 15.83 2.33
N TYR A 127 -7.84 16.51 2.80
CA TYR A 127 -7.76 17.96 2.79
C TYR A 127 -7.87 18.55 1.37
N ASN A 128 -7.10 18.01 0.42
CA ASN A 128 -7.11 18.50 -0.97
C ASN A 128 -8.49 18.30 -1.63
N MET A 129 -9.14 17.17 -1.37
CA MET A 129 -10.50 16.87 -1.84
C MET A 129 -11.52 17.84 -1.23
N LEU A 130 -11.51 18.03 0.09
CA LEU A 130 -12.42 18.95 0.77
C LEU A 130 -12.32 20.37 0.22
N LYS A 131 -11.10 20.87 -0.03
CA LYS A 131 -10.88 22.18 -0.64
C LYS A 131 -11.35 22.25 -2.09
N THR A 132 -11.23 21.15 -2.84
CA THR A 132 -11.72 21.07 -4.24
C THR A 132 -13.24 21.13 -4.26
N ILE A 133 -13.89 20.32 -3.43
CA ILE A 133 -15.35 20.21 -3.31
C ILE A 133 -15.96 21.53 -2.83
N ALA A 134 -15.43 22.11 -1.74
CA ALA A 134 -15.95 23.35 -1.16
C ALA A 134 -15.86 24.56 -2.10
N GLY A 135 -14.93 24.54 -3.05
CA GLY A 135 -14.79 25.62 -4.04
C GLY A 135 -15.53 25.38 -5.35
N GLY A 136 -16.31 24.30 -5.47
CA GLY A 136 -17.03 23.93 -6.68
C GLY A 136 -18.53 23.77 -6.43
N ARG A 137 -19.31 23.67 -7.52
CA ARG A 137 -20.71 23.26 -7.48
C ARG A 137 -20.81 21.90 -8.18
N SER A 138 -21.66 21.01 -7.69
CA SER A 138 -21.91 19.74 -8.39
C SER A 138 -22.39 20.03 -9.81
N VAL A 139 -21.87 19.27 -10.77
CA VAL A 139 -22.32 19.33 -12.16
C VAL A 139 -23.43 18.31 -12.33
N ASP A 140 -24.66 18.80 -12.51
CA ASP A 140 -25.83 17.94 -12.73
C ASP A 140 -25.95 17.48 -14.20
N ASP A 141 -25.27 18.17 -15.12
CA ASP A 141 -25.33 17.96 -16.57
C ASP A 141 -24.04 17.33 -17.14
N ALA A 142 -23.40 16.42 -16.41
CA ALA A 142 -22.19 15.76 -16.89
C ALA A 142 -22.49 15.07 -18.23
N ARG A 143 -21.85 15.53 -19.33
CA ARG A 143 -22.01 14.93 -20.66
C ARG A 143 -21.63 13.45 -20.62
N VAL A 144 -22.62 12.58 -20.54
CA VAL A 144 -22.45 11.14 -20.76
C VAL A 144 -22.10 10.97 -22.23
N LEU A 145 -20.87 10.57 -22.53
CA LEU A 145 -20.48 10.25 -23.89
C LEU A 145 -21.37 9.10 -24.37
N VAL A 146 -22.09 9.32 -25.46
CA VAL A 146 -22.91 8.28 -26.09
C VAL A 146 -21.97 7.12 -26.44
N PRO A 147 -22.32 5.86 -26.11
CA PRO A 147 -21.49 4.71 -26.49
C PRO A 147 -21.17 4.78 -27.97
N ALA A 148 -19.89 4.57 -28.33
CA ALA A 148 -19.51 4.50 -29.73
C ALA A 148 -20.37 3.42 -30.40
N ALA A 149 -21.12 3.81 -31.44
CA ALA A 149 -21.98 2.88 -32.16
C ALA A 149 -21.15 1.66 -32.58
N HIS A 150 -21.59 0.46 -32.16
CA HIS A 150 -20.93 -0.78 -32.53
C HIS A 150 -20.82 -0.83 -34.06
N HIS A 151 -19.61 -1.05 -34.57
CA HIS A 151 -19.39 -1.36 -35.98
C HIS A 151 -20.20 -2.62 -36.32
N ALA A 152 -21.27 -2.45 -37.09
CA ALA A 152 -22.05 -3.52 -37.70
C ALA A 152 -21.29 -4.12 -38.89
#